data_AF-A0A7Y0ZDA2-F1
#
_entry.id   AF-A0A7Y0ZDA2-F1
#
_cell.length_a   1.000
_cell.length_b   1.000
_cell.length_c   1.000
_cell.angle_alpha   90.00
_cell.angle_beta   90.00
_cell.angle_gamma   90.00
#
_symmetry.space_group_name_H-M   'P 1'
#
loop_
_entity.id
_entity.type
_entity.pdbx_description
1 polymer ?
#
loop_
_entity_poly.entity_id
_entity_poly.type
_entity_poly.pdbx_seq_one_letter_code
_entity_poly.pdbx_strand_id
1 'polypeptide(L)'
;MTENPESPSKHHVFGRALNDVEHAIGMYAYSYCTMPAEAIYDKAILQSMMSVIETCHIYCIGYTPIVDFTGASQTGDELNIQLNVLGKKYTVTYSIPGLIYKMEDGYNFLEDPAGERFWPDMEHVQARLSNEFKAVTFDVKYIGQAYGQDGSRNAIDRLLKHETLQKIALKGVPSGHKLTLLLLSIQPSNQLITMMNPFAKNGDSGDARIKQGLDKAQNTTEAEKISLYEAALIRYFYPEFNKEFKDSFPSTNLKILQDCYDKDFGAVVAEICIDELPFMLFSDNIEPKFYHVAKHNLHKSEDRKMFFGI
;
A
#
# COMPACT_ATOMS: atom_id res chain seq x y z
N MET A 1 28.38 -22.02 61.58
CA MET A 1 27.71 -22.99 60.68
C MET A 1 26.80 -22.19 59.78
N THR A 2 27.21 -22.16 58.52
CA THR A 2 26.73 -21.36 57.39
C THR A 2 25.63 -22.09 56.62
N GLU A 3 24.69 -21.31 56.06
CA GLU A 3 23.81 -21.58 54.90
C GLU A 3 22.78 -22.72 55.03
N ASN A 4 21.52 -22.62 54.59
CA ASN A 4 20.99 -21.97 53.38
C ASN A 4 19.44 -21.83 53.51
N PRO A 5 18.80 -20.70 53.19
CA PRO A 5 17.36 -20.67 52.92
C PRO A 5 17.09 -21.08 51.48
N GLU A 6 16.14 -21.99 51.31
CA GLU A 6 15.70 -22.53 50.03
C GLU A 6 15.43 -21.44 48.98
N SER A 7 15.97 -21.66 47.79
CA SER A 7 15.70 -20.85 46.60
C SER A 7 14.21 -20.90 46.23
N PRO A 8 13.56 -19.77 45.87
CA PRO A 8 12.21 -19.82 45.35
C PRO A 8 12.22 -20.45 43.95
N SER A 9 11.56 -21.60 43.87
CA SER A 9 11.25 -22.36 42.66
C SER A 9 10.77 -21.47 41.51
N LYS A 10 11.51 -21.49 40.38
CA LYS A 10 11.17 -20.86 39.10
C LYS A 10 10.06 -21.62 38.34
N HIS A 11 8.97 -22.00 38.99
CA HIS A 11 7.89 -22.79 38.36
C HIS A 11 6.47 -22.26 38.56
N HIS A 12 6.28 -20.94 38.70
CA HIS A 12 4.92 -20.38 38.85
C HIS A 12 4.60 -19.14 38.00
N VAL A 13 5.27 -18.93 36.86
CA VAL A 13 4.89 -17.83 35.92
C VAL A 13 3.92 -18.32 34.82
N PHE A 14 3.87 -19.62 34.54
CA PHE A 14 3.04 -20.18 33.43
C PHE A 14 1.88 -21.07 33.90
N GLY A 15 1.59 -21.14 35.20
CA GLY A 15 0.67 -22.13 35.78
C GLY A 15 -0.83 -21.95 35.52
N ARG A 16 -1.26 -20.88 34.85
CA ARG A 16 -2.67 -20.64 34.46
C ARG A 16 -2.78 -19.75 33.20
N ALA A 17 -2.09 -20.09 32.12
CA ALA A 17 -2.40 -19.48 30.82
C ALA A 17 -3.74 -20.07 30.33
N LEU A 18 -4.82 -19.30 30.47
CA LEU A 18 -6.09 -19.56 29.82
C LEU A 18 -5.92 -19.09 28.37
N ASN A 19 -5.63 -20.03 27.46
CA ASN A 19 -5.39 -19.68 26.06
C ASN A 19 -6.72 -19.33 25.39
N ASP A 20 -6.85 -18.11 24.91
CA ASP A 20 -7.98 -17.68 24.10
C ASP A 20 -7.52 -17.32 22.69
N VAL A 21 -8.46 -17.31 21.75
CA VAL A 21 -8.17 -17.06 20.34
C VAL A 21 -8.75 -15.72 19.91
N GLU A 22 -7.90 -14.89 19.34
CA GLU A 22 -8.24 -13.59 18.78
C GLU A 22 -8.03 -13.60 17.26
N HIS A 23 -8.92 -12.92 16.53
CA HIS A 23 -8.87 -12.88 15.07
C HIS A 23 -8.73 -11.44 14.56
N ALA A 24 -7.86 -11.25 13.58
CA ALA A 24 -7.83 -10.04 12.76
C ALA A 24 -8.19 -10.38 11.31
N ILE A 25 -8.87 -9.44 10.66
CA ILE A 25 -9.07 -9.48 9.21
C ILE A 25 -7.86 -8.83 8.53
N GLY A 26 -7.21 -9.59 7.66
CA GLY A 26 -6.11 -9.17 6.81
C GLY A 26 -6.58 -8.88 5.40
N MET A 27 -6.09 -7.78 4.84
CA MET A 27 -6.41 -7.31 3.50
C MET A 27 -5.13 -6.73 2.87
N TYR A 28 -4.87 -7.04 1.62
CA TYR A 28 -3.69 -6.54 0.92
C TYR A 28 -4.01 -6.20 -0.54
N ALA A 29 -3.31 -5.21 -1.08
CA ALA A 29 -3.30 -4.94 -2.50
C ALA A 29 -2.36 -5.93 -3.21
N TYR A 30 -2.84 -6.61 -4.25
CA TYR A 30 -2.06 -7.60 -5.01
C TYR A 30 -1.66 -7.10 -6.40
N SER A 31 -2.28 -6.03 -6.88
CA SER A 31 -2.00 -5.42 -8.17
C SER A 31 -2.26 -3.91 -8.10
N TYR A 32 -1.67 -3.19 -9.03
CA TYR A 32 -1.79 -1.74 -9.10
C TYR A 32 -1.79 -1.25 -10.54
N CYS A 33 -2.24 -0.01 -10.71
CA CYS A 33 -2.04 0.78 -11.90
C CYS A 33 -1.63 2.19 -11.46
N THR A 34 -0.62 2.78 -12.11
CA THR A 34 -0.17 4.14 -11.81
C THR A 34 -0.19 4.98 -13.07
N MET A 35 -0.58 6.24 -12.95
CA MET A 35 -0.59 7.17 -14.08
C MET A 35 -0.52 8.63 -13.61
N PRO A 36 0.00 9.55 -14.44
CA PRO A 36 -0.22 10.98 -14.23
C PRO A 36 -1.72 11.30 -14.21
N ALA A 37 -2.14 12.25 -13.39
CA ALA A 37 -3.57 12.54 -13.21
C ALA A 37 -4.23 13.05 -14.50
N GLU A 38 -3.50 13.72 -15.38
CA GLU A 38 -3.97 14.15 -16.70
C GLU A 38 -4.25 12.99 -17.67
N ALA A 39 -3.66 11.81 -17.44
CA ALA A 39 -3.85 10.64 -18.30
C ALA A 39 -5.28 10.09 -18.26
N ILE A 40 -6.08 10.45 -17.26
CA ILE A 40 -7.50 10.06 -17.18
C ILE A 40 -8.35 10.62 -18.33
N TYR A 41 -7.84 11.61 -19.08
CA TYR A 41 -8.50 12.16 -20.25
C TYR A 41 -8.03 11.52 -21.57
N ASP A 42 -6.96 10.73 -21.55
CA ASP A 42 -6.41 10.06 -22.73
C ASP A 42 -7.00 8.65 -22.87
N LYS A 43 -7.97 8.51 -23.76
CA LYS A 43 -8.65 7.23 -24.00
C LYS A 43 -7.70 6.14 -24.52
N ALA A 44 -6.65 6.49 -25.27
CA ALA A 44 -5.73 5.50 -25.83
C ALA A 44 -4.84 4.90 -24.73
N ILE A 45 -4.32 5.75 -23.83
CA ILE A 45 -3.58 5.31 -22.65
C ILE A 45 -4.50 4.46 -21.76
N LEU A 46 -5.71 4.93 -21.45
CA LEU A 46 -6.63 4.17 -20.59
C LEU A 46 -6.99 2.80 -21.18
N GLN A 47 -7.14 2.68 -22.50
CA GLN A 47 -7.49 1.42 -23.15
C GLN A 47 -6.43 0.35 -22.97
N SER A 48 -5.13 0.71 -22.92
CA SER A 48 -4.04 -0.27 -22.77
C SER A 48 -3.97 -0.87 -21.35
N MET A 49 -4.51 -0.17 -20.36
CA MET A 49 -4.49 -0.54 -18.94
C MET A 49 -5.90 -0.84 -18.37
N MET A 50 -6.94 -0.80 -19.20
CA MET A 50 -8.34 -0.93 -18.77
C MET A 50 -8.60 -2.25 -18.03
N SER A 51 -8.00 -3.35 -18.50
CA SER A 51 -8.14 -4.67 -17.87
C SER A 51 -7.66 -4.70 -16.41
N VAL A 52 -6.67 -3.87 -16.05
CA VAL A 52 -6.18 -3.72 -14.68
C VAL A 52 -7.06 -2.71 -13.92
N ILE A 53 -7.35 -1.57 -14.53
CA ILE A 53 -8.17 -0.50 -13.95
C ILE A 53 -9.54 -1.01 -13.48
N GLU A 54 -10.19 -1.87 -14.25
CA GLU A 54 -11.50 -2.46 -13.90
C GLU A 54 -11.44 -3.35 -12.66
N THR A 55 -10.25 -3.87 -12.32
CA THR A 55 -10.04 -4.66 -11.10
C THR A 55 -9.68 -3.79 -9.89
N CYS A 56 -9.40 -2.50 -10.08
CA CYS A 56 -8.97 -1.64 -8.99
C CYS A 56 -10.16 -1.21 -8.11
N HIS A 57 -9.94 -1.27 -6.80
CA HIS A 57 -10.96 -1.00 -5.77
C HIS A 57 -10.71 0.30 -5.01
N ILE A 58 -9.46 0.73 -4.93
CA ILE A 58 -9.01 1.92 -4.22
C ILE A 58 -8.20 2.78 -5.17
N TYR A 59 -8.31 4.10 -5.06
CA TYR A 59 -7.39 5.04 -5.67
C TYR A 59 -6.77 5.95 -4.60
N CYS A 60 -5.50 6.24 -4.79
CA CYS A 60 -4.74 7.23 -4.05
C CYS A 60 -4.41 8.37 -5.02
N ILE A 61 -4.57 9.61 -4.54
CA ILE A 61 -4.15 10.82 -5.26
C ILE A 61 -2.96 11.38 -4.48
N GLY A 62 -1.87 11.68 -5.18
CA GLY A 62 -0.66 12.15 -4.55
C GLY A 62 0.28 12.90 -5.46
N TYR A 63 1.40 13.34 -4.90
CA TYR A 63 2.47 13.98 -5.65
C TYR A 63 3.65 13.03 -5.80
N THR A 64 4.22 12.97 -7.00
CA THR A 64 5.51 12.30 -7.25
C THR A 64 6.49 13.30 -7.82
N PRO A 65 7.80 13.23 -7.51
CA PRO A 65 8.77 14.09 -8.15
C PRO A 65 8.82 13.79 -9.66
N ILE A 66 9.11 14.82 -10.44
CA ILE A 66 9.42 14.67 -11.86
C ILE A 66 10.80 14.04 -11.97
N VAL A 67 10.90 13.00 -12.79
CA VAL A 67 12.14 12.30 -13.10
C VAL A 67 12.52 12.68 -14.53
N ASP A 68 13.53 13.54 -14.65
CA ASP A 68 13.97 14.04 -15.95
C ASP A 68 15.13 13.19 -16.46
N PHE A 69 14.99 12.63 -17.65
CA PHE A 69 16.13 12.06 -18.38
C PHE A 69 17.05 13.19 -18.85
N THR A 70 18.32 13.15 -18.43
CA THR A 70 19.31 14.20 -18.74
C THR A 70 20.38 13.75 -19.72
N GLY A 71 20.51 12.45 -19.95
CA GLY A 71 21.43 11.89 -20.94
C GLY A 71 21.77 10.44 -20.66
N ALA A 72 22.46 9.82 -21.61
CA ALA A 72 23.02 8.49 -21.44
C ALA A 72 24.44 8.43 -22.02
N SER A 73 25.24 7.51 -21.47
CA SER A 73 26.60 7.26 -21.93
C SER A 73 26.96 5.80 -21.73
N GLN A 74 27.82 5.26 -22.58
CA GLN A 74 28.36 3.90 -22.42
C GLN A 74 29.83 3.94 -21.96
N THR A 75 30.17 3.09 -20.99
CA THR A 75 31.53 2.87 -20.52
C THR A 75 31.81 1.36 -20.56
N GLY A 76 32.56 0.89 -21.57
CA GLY A 76 32.72 -0.54 -21.79
C GLY A 76 31.37 -1.23 -22.06
N ASP A 77 31.07 -2.30 -21.32
CA ASP A 77 29.80 -3.03 -21.40
C ASP A 77 28.73 -2.47 -20.44
N GLU A 78 28.83 -1.21 -20.02
CA GLU A 78 27.87 -0.57 -19.12
C GLU A 78 27.19 0.64 -19.75
N LEU A 79 25.86 0.65 -19.76
CA LEU A 79 25.03 1.81 -20.08
C LEU A 79 24.76 2.59 -18.80
N ASN A 80 25.08 3.87 -18.80
CA ASN A 80 24.84 4.79 -17.70
C ASN A 80 23.73 5.76 -18.11
N ILE A 81 22.56 5.64 -17.48
CA ILE A 81 21.41 6.53 -17.69
C ILE A 81 21.41 7.59 -16.60
N GLN A 82 21.52 8.87 -17.00
CA GLN A 82 21.59 10.01 -16.09
C GLN A 82 20.21 10.66 -15.93
N LEU A 83 19.76 10.75 -14.69
CA LEU A 83 18.43 11.25 -14.33
C LEU A 83 18.56 12.42 -13.35
N ASN A 84 17.66 13.38 -13.42
CA ASN A 84 17.52 14.44 -12.44
C ASN A 84 16.20 14.28 -11.69
N VAL A 85 16.26 14.31 -10.36
CA VAL A 85 15.09 14.33 -9.50
C VAL A 85 15.28 15.46 -8.50
N LEU A 86 14.38 16.46 -8.54
CA LEU A 86 14.38 17.62 -7.64
C LEU A 86 15.74 18.36 -7.59
N GLY A 87 16.42 18.48 -8.73
CA GLY A 87 17.70 19.16 -8.86
C GLY A 87 18.91 18.28 -8.53
N LYS A 88 18.71 17.05 -8.03
CA LYS A 88 19.78 16.10 -7.75
C LYS A 88 19.95 15.11 -8.90
N LYS A 89 21.20 14.91 -9.32
CA LYS A 89 21.56 13.96 -10.39
C LYS A 89 21.77 12.56 -9.83
N TYR A 90 21.29 11.58 -10.57
CA TYR A 90 21.42 10.15 -10.30
C TYR A 90 21.85 9.43 -11.57
N THR A 91 22.55 8.30 -11.42
CA THR A 91 22.96 7.46 -12.54
C THR A 91 22.49 6.03 -12.28
N VAL A 92 21.66 5.49 -13.16
CA VAL A 92 21.27 4.07 -13.16
C VAL A 92 22.12 3.36 -14.20
N THR A 93 22.85 2.33 -13.78
CA THR A 93 23.80 1.60 -14.64
C THR A 93 23.27 0.23 -15.01
N TYR A 94 23.28 -0.11 -16.29
CA TYR A 94 22.87 -1.40 -16.86
C TYR A 94 24.06 -2.11 -17.50
N SER A 95 24.18 -3.42 -17.28
CA SER A 95 25.10 -4.24 -18.05
C SER A 95 24.50 -4.52 -19.42
N ILE A 96 25.24 -4.22 -20.48
CA ILE A 96 24.82 -4.29 -21.88
C ILE A 96 25.88 -5.01 -22.75
N PRO A 97 26.27 -6.25 -22.41
CA PRO A 97 27.37 -6.94 -23.08
C PRO A 97 27.09 -7.12 -24.57
N GLY A 98 28.01 -6.64 -25.41
CA GLY A 98 27.88 -6.75 -26.87
C GLY A 98 26.87 -5.80 -27.51
N LEU A 99 26.27 -4.89 -26.75
CA LEU A 99 25.41 -3.82 -27.27
C LEU A 99 26.18 -2.50 -27.36
N ILE A 100 25.81 -1.66 -28.32
CA ILE A 100 26.41 -0.35 -28.54
C ILE A 100 25.34 0.72 -28.37
N TYR A 101 25.56 1.65 -27.45
CA TYR A 101 24.76 2.86 -27.29
C TYR A 101 25.01 3.83 -28.45
N LYS A 102 23.91 4.31 -29.03
CA LYS A 102 23.91 5.33 -30.06
C LYS A 102 22.84 6.39 -29.77
N MET A 103 23.09 7.58 -30.29
CA MET A 103 22.13 8.68 -30.30
C MET A 103 22.02 9.19 -31.74
N GLU A 104 20.86 9.02 -32.36
CA GLU A 104 20.55 9.51 -33.70
C GLU A 104 19.30 10.39 -33.64
N ASP A 105 19.34 11.58 -34.22
CA ASP A 105 18.22 12.53 -34.27
C ASP A 105 17.56 12.83 -32.91
N GLY A 106 18.33 12.76 -31.82
CA GLY A 106 17.85 12.98 -30.45
C GLY A 106 17.21 11.75 -29.79
N TYR A 107 17.14 10.61 -30.49
CA TYR A 107 16.67 9.34 -29.94
C TYR A 107 17.83 8.50 -29.44
N ASN A 108 17.71 8.03 -28.20
CA ASN A 108 18.69 7.15 -27.57
C ASN A 108 18.29 5.70 -27.81
N PHE A 109 19.23 4.87 -28.25
CA PHE A 109 19.00 3.44 -28.41
C PHE A 109 20.29 2.65 -28.21
N LEU A 110 20.12 1.38 -27.88
CA LEU A 110 21.13 0.34 -27.92
C LEU A 110 20.96 -0.42 -29.22
N GLU A 111 22.05 -0.74 -29.89
CA GLU A 111 22.07 -1.58 -31.09
C GLU A 111 22.85 -2.86 -30.82
N ASP A 112 22.30 -4.00 -31.22
CA ASP A 112 22.98 -5.28 -31.16
C ASP A 112 23.81 -5.55 -32.45
N PRO A 113 24.63 -6.63 -32.49
CA PRO A 113 25.40 -6.96 -33.69
C PRO A 113 24.57 -7.30 -34.94
N ALA A 114 23.27 -7.60 -34.79
CA ALA A 114 22.35 -7.85 -35.89
C ALA A 114 21.69 -6.56 -36.40
N GLY A 115 21.87 -5.43 -35.70
CA GLY A 115 21.29 -4.12 -36.03
C GLY A 115 19.93 -3.85 -35.38
N GLU A 116 19.47 -4.73 -34.47
CA GLU A 116 18.21 -4.54 -33.76
C GLU A 116 18.37 -3.47 -32.68
N ARG A 117 17.31 -2.66 -32.49
CA ARG A 117 17.32 -1.48 -31.62
C ARG A 117 16.50 -1.71 -30.36
N PHE A 118 17.09 -1.38 -29.22
CA PHE A 118 16.46 -1.55 -27.90
C PHE A 118 16.67 -0.31 -27.04
N TRP A 119 15.76 -0.06 -26.11
CA TRP A 119 15.98 0.92 -25.06
C TRP A 119 15.34 0.42 -23.77
N PRO A 120 15.98 0.61 -22.59
CA PRO A 120 15.35 0.28 -21.34
C PRO A 120 14.01 1.00 -21.20
N ASP A 121 12.99 0.28 -20.75
CA ASP A 121 11.70 0.87 -20.45
C ASP A 121 11.81 1.89 -19.30
N MET A 122 11.16 3.05 -19.45
CA MET A 122 11.31 4.15 -18.50
C MET A 122 10.65 3.85 -17.15
N GLU A 123 9.59 3.03 -17.10
CA GLU A 123 9.02 2.60 -15.82
C GLU A 123 10.02 1.72 -15.07
N HIS A 124 10.67 0.80 -15.77
CA HIS A 124 11.74 -0.02 -15.18
C HIS A 124 12.94 0.82 -14.72
N VAL A 125 13.35 1.84 -15.49
CA VAL A 125 14.40 2.79 -15.08
C VAL A 125 14.00 3.53 -13.80
N GLN A 126 12.76 4.01 -13.71
CA GLN A 126 12.27 4.70 -12.53
C GLN A 126 12.21 3.76 -11.31
N ALA A 127 11.75 2.52 -11.49
CA ALA A 127 11.73 1.52 -10.42
C ALA A 127 13.13 1.26 -9.85
N ARG A 128 14.14 1.12 -10.72
CA ARG A 128 15.54 1.00 -10.29
C ARG A 128 16.04 2.23 -9.56
N LEU A 129 15.76 3.43 -10.10
CA LEU A 129 16.11 4.69 -9.45
C LEU A 129 15.53 4.78 -8.03
N SER A 130 14.27 4.37 -7.85
CA SER A 130 13.63 4.29 -6.55
C SER A 130 14.31 3.28 -5.63
N ASN A 131 14.50 2.04 -6.09
CA ASN A 131 15.06 0.96 -5.29
C ASN A 131 16.51 1.19 -4.85
N GLU A 132 17.35 1.72 -5.74
CA GLU A 132 18.79 1.92 -5.47
C GLU A 132 19.05 3.18 -4.66
N PHE A 133 18.34 4.26 -4.96
CA PHE A 133 18.67 5.58 -4.46
C PHE A 133 17.62 6.19 -3.54
N LYS A 134 16.46 5.54 -3.39
CA LYS A 134 15.33 6.03 -2.59
C LYS A 134 14.88 7.44 -3.01
N ALA A 135 15.03 7.74 -4.29
CA ALA A 135 14.88 9.09 -4.84
C ALA A 135 13.46 9.42 -5.31
N VAL A 136 12.62 8.40 -5.51
CA VAL A 136 11.25 8.58 -6.02
C VAL A 136 10.26 8.23 -4.92
N THR A 137 9.42 9.19 -4.58
CA THR A 137 8.41 9.05 -3.52
C THR A 137 7.02 9.43 -4.04
N PHE A 138 5.99 8.88 -3.41
CA PHE A 138 4.58 9.22 -3.63
C PHE A 138 4.00 9.78 -2.33
N ASP A 139 3.73 11.08 -2.35
CA ASP A 139 3.13 11.81 -1.23
C ASP A 139 1.61 11.62 -1.26
N VAL A 140 1.09 10.78 -0.36
CA VAL A 140 -0.33 10.43 -0.32
C VAL A 140 -1.16 11.62 0.19
N LYS A 141 -1.93 12.25 -0.70
CA LYS A 141 -2.78 13.42 -0.38
C LYS A 141 -4.26 13.09 -0.23
N TYR A 142 -4.73 12.02 -0.86
CA TYR A 142 -6.09 11.52 -0.71
C TYR A 142 -6.16 10.01 -0.99
N ILE A 143 -7.07 9.32 -0.31
CA ILE A 143 -7.41 7.91 -0.55
C ILE A 143 -8.93 7.81 -0.68
N GLY A 144 -9.39 7.07 -1.69
CA GLY A 144 -10.82 6.85 -1.91
C GLY A 144 -11.12 5.50 -2.54
N GLN A 145 -12.32 4.98 -2.31
CA GLN A 145 -12.81 3.78 -3.01
C GLN A 145 -13.28 4.08 -4.44
N ALA A 146 -13.01 3.18 -5.37
CA ALA A 146 -13.42 3.25 -6.78
C ALA A 146 -14.92 2.94 -6.96
N TYR A 147 -15.44 1.94 -6.24
CA TYR A 147 -16.82 1.48 -6.37
C TYR A 147 -17.84 2.48 -5.78
N GLY A 148 -18.99 2.60 -6.44
CA GLY A 148 -20.20 3.25 -5.91
C GLY A 148 -21.20 2.21 -5.40
N GLN A 149 -22.27 2.66 -4.71
CA GLN A 149 -23.31 1.79 -4.12
C GLN A 149 -23.95 0.80 -5.10
N ASP A 150 -23.92 1.05 -6.41
CA ASP A 150 -24.52 0.21 -7.44
C ASP A 150 -23.52 -0.69 -8.19
N GLY A 151 -22.26 -0.78 -7.77
CA GLY A 151 -21.25 -1.71 -8.32
C GLY A 151 -20.85 -1.49 -9.79
N SER A 152 -21.37 -0.47 -10.47
CA SER A 152 -21.33 -0.33 -11.94
C SER A 152 -20.34 0.70 -12.49
N ARG A 153 -19.56 1.38 -11.64
CA ARG A 153 -18.61 2.43 -12.08
C ARG A 153 -17.17 2.00 -11.86
N ASN A 154 -16.35 2.14 -12.90
CA ASN A 154 -14.90 1.96 -12.80
C ASN A 154 -14.26 3.15 -12.05
N ALA A 155 -13.02 2.98 -11.57
CA ALA A 155 -12.30 4.02 -10.84
C ALA A 155 -12.18 5.34 -11.63
N ILE A 156 -12.04 5.25 -12.95
CA ILE A 156 -11.83 6.38 -13.85
C ILE A 156 -13.08 7.26 -13.97
N ASP A 157 -14.26 6.66 -14.12
CA ASP A 157 -15.54 7.38 -14.20
C ASP A 157 -15.79 8.23 -12.95
N ARG A 158 -15.37 7.71 -11.79
CA ARG A 158 -15.42 8.44 -10.53
C ARG A 158 -14.41 9.57 -10.50
N LEU A 159 -13.15 9.30 -10.87
CA LEU A 159 -12.05 10.27 -10.87
C LEU A 159 -12.31 11.46 -11.82
N LEU A 160 -12.90 11.21 -12.99
CA LEU A 160 -13.26 12.25 -13.98
C LEU A 160 -14.21 13.31 -13.40
N LYS A 161 -15.07 12.93 -12.45
CA LYS A 161 -16.06 13.82 -11.81
C LYS A 161 -15.69 14.15 -10.37
N HIS A 162 -14.47 13.83 -9.94
CA HIS A 162 -14.11 13.87 -8.52
C HIS A 162 -13.70 15.28 -8.07
N GLU A 163 -14.55 15.93 -7.27
CA GLU A 163 -14.32 17.28 -6.75
C GLU A 163 -12.99 17.41 -5.99
N THR A 164 -12.60 16.39 -5.21
CA THR A 164 -11.33 16.44 -4.46
C THR A 164 -10.12 16.41 -5.39
N LEU A 165 -10.17 15.66 -6.48
CA LEU A 165 -9.07 15.63 -7.45
C LEU A 165 -8.90 17.02 -8.09
N GLN A 166 -10.01 17.62 -8.50
CA GLN A 166 -10.03 18.98 -9.06
C GLN A 166 -9.53 20.00 -8.03
N LYS A 167 -9.94 19.89 -6.76
CA LYS A 167 -9.46 20.75 -5.68
C LYS A 167 -7.95 20.63 -5.46
N ILE A 168 -7.41 19.41 -5.45
CA ILE A 168 -5.96 19.18 -5.31
C ILE A 168 -5.21 19.79 -6.50
N ALA A 169 -5.71 19.59 -7.73
CA ALA A 169 -5.13 20.18 -8.94
C ALA A 169 -5.16 21.72 -8.88
N LEU A 170 -6.27 22.33 -8.43
CA LEU A 170 -6.41 23.79 -8.31
C LEU A 170 -5.55 24.41 -7.21
N LYS A 171 -5.27 23.68 -6.12
CA LYS A 171 -4.35 24.15 -5.06
C LYS A 171 -2.92 24.33 -5.59
N GLY A 172 -2.59 23.63 -6.68
CA GLY A 172 -1.28 23.64 -7.31
C GLY A 172 -0.41 22.48 -6.84
N VAL A 173 0.33 21.91 -7.78
CA VAL A 173 1.33 20.87 -7.52
C VAL A 173 2.65 21.56 -7.11
N PRO A 174 3.36 21.06 -6.08
CA PRO A 174 4.67 21.60 -5.71
C PRO A 174 5.66 21.63 -6.88
N SER A 175 6.56 22.62 -6.90
CA SER A 175 7.59 22.72 -7.94
C SER A 175 8.40 21.43 -8.04
N GLY A 176 8.68 20.97 -9.27
CA GLY A 176 9.40 19.73 -9.53
C GLY A 176 8.61 18.46 -9.24
N HIS A 177 7.31 18.55 -8.94
CA HIS A 177 6.42 17.41 -8.76
C HIS A 177 5.32 17.40 -9.83
N LYS A 178 4.69 16.23 -9.99
CA LYS A 178 3.49 16.03 -10.79
C LYS A 178 2.40 15.37 -9.95
N LEU A 179 1.14 15.59 -10.35
CA LEU A 179 -0.01 14.94 -9.73
C LEU A 179 -0.15 13.53 -10.30
N THR A 180 -0.17 12.52 -9.44
CA THR A 180 -0.14 11.11 -9.82
C THR A 180 -1.28 10.36 -9.13
N LEU A 181 -1.84 9.41 -9.85
CA LEU A 181 -2.86 8.47 -9.39
C LEU A 181 -2.22 7.10 -9.20
N LEU A 182 -2.49 6.49 -8.06
CA LEU A 182 -2.18 5.09 -7.79
C LEU A 182 -3.49 4.36 -7.53
N LEU A 183 -3.85 3.42 -8.40
CA LEU A 183 -5.01 2.57 -8.27
C LEU A 183 -4.56 1.21 -7.75
N LEU A 184 -5.31 0.63 -6.81
CA LEU A 184 -4.97 -0.62 -6.14
C LEU A 184 -6.10 -1.63 -6.27
N SER A 185 -5.75 -2.87 -6.63
CA SER A 185 -6.64 -4.02 -6.62
C SER A 185 -6.43 -4.82 -5.33
N ILE A 186 -7.50 -4.95 -4.53
CA ILE A 186 -7.48 -5.66 -3.25
C ILE A 186 -7.74 -7.15 -3.50
N GLN A 187 -7.02 -8.03 -2.79
CA GLN A 187 -7.23 -9.47 -2.91
C GLN A 187 -8.70 -9.83 -2.58
N PRO A 188 -9.42 -10.55 -3.46
CA PRO A 188 -10.81 -10.94 -3.23
C PRO A 188 -10.98 -11.88 -2.03
N SER A 189 -10.01 -12.79 -1.80
CA SER A 189 -10.05 -13.71 -0.67
C SER A 189 -9.81 -12.99 0.66
N ASN A 190 -10.67 -13.27 1.66
CA ASN A 190 -10.46 -12.81 3.02
C ASN A 190 -9.29 -13.55 3.68
N GLN A 191 -8.37 -12.82 4.30
CA GLN A 191 -7.30 -13.39 5.11
C GLN A 191 -7.68 -13.29 6.58
N LEU A 192 -7.62 -14.41 7.30
CA LEU A 192 -7.84 -14.45 8.74
C LEU A 192 -6.49 -14.62 9.43
N ILE A 193 -6.12 -13.67 10.28
CA ILE A 193 -4.93 -13.76 11.13
C ILE A 193 -5.41 -14.17 12.52
N THR A 194 -4.92 -15.29 13.01
CA THR A 194 -5.35 -15.85 14.30
C THR A 194 -4.19 -15.80 15.28
N MET A 195 -4.42 -15.18 16.44
CA MET A 195 -3.45 -15.09 17.52
C MET A 195 -3.96 -15.86 18.74
N MET A 196 -3.09 -16.67 19.36
CA MET A 196 -3.35 -17.23 20.69
C MET A 196 -2.95 -16.20 21.73
N ASN A 197 -3.91 -15.72 22.52
CA ASN A 197 -3.69 -14.80 23.62
C ASN A 197 -3.59 -15.60 24.93
N PRO A 198 -2.39 -15.74 25.52
CA PRO A 198 -2.19 -16.48 26.77
C PRO A 198 -2.67 -15.72 28.01
N PHE A 199 -3.02 -14.44 27.87
CA PHE A 199 -3.48 -13.56 28.95
C PHE A 199 -4.99 -13.33 28.96
N ALA A 200 -5.70 -13.91 28.00
CA ALA A 200 -7.13 -13.76 27.91
C ALA A 200 -7.82 -14.53 29.04
N LYS A 201 -8.87 -13.92 29.61
CA LYS A 201 -9.50 -14.41 30.84
C LYS A 201 -10.44 -15.60 30.64
N ASN A 202 -10.73 -16.00 29.39
CA ASN A 202 -11.74 -17.02 29.06
C ASN A 202 -11.10 -18.24 28.39
N GLY A 203 -10.96 -19.34 29.14
CA GLY A 203 -10.29 -20.56 28.66
C GLY A 203 -11.17 -21.64 28.02
N ASP A 204 -12.49 -21.48 27.99
CA ASP A 204 -13.41 -22.58 27.61
C ASP A 204 -14.09 -22.42 26.24
N SER A 205 -13.69 -21.45 25.40
CA SER A 205 -14.38 -21.13 24.14
C SER A 205 -13.48 -21.02 22.89
N GLY A 206 -12.24 -21.52 22.94
CA GLY A 206 -11.29 -21.42 21.82
C GLY A 206 -11.80 -22.01 20.51
N ASP A 207 -12.32 -23.25 20.54
CA ASP A 207 -12.84 -23.93 19.34
C ASP A 207 -14.06 -23.21 18.74
N ALA A 208 -14.94 -22.69 19.60
CA ALA A 208 -16.10 -21.92 19.17
C ALA A 208 -15.68 -20.61 18.50
N ARG A 209 -14.66 -19.92 19.04
CA ARG A 209 -14.12 -18.67 18.47
C ARG A 209 -13.40 -18.91 17.16
N ILE A 210 -12.61 -19.98 17.04
CA ILE A 210 -11.97 -20.38 15.77
C ILE A 210 -13.02 -20.60 14.69
N LYS A 211 -14.07 -21.37 15.00
CA LYS A 211 -15.17 -21.63 14.06
C LYS A 211 -15.88 -20.33 13.69
N GLN A 212 -16.15 -19.47 14.67
CA GLN A 212 -16.72 -18.15 14.44
C GLN A 212 -15.81 -17.31 13.52
N GLY A 213 -14.49 -17.31 13.74
CA GLY A 213 -13.48 -16.64 12.91
C GLY A 213 -13.57 -17.06 11.45
N LEU A 214 -13.66 -18.36 11.20
CA LEU A 214 -13.80 -18.92 9.85
C LEU A 214 -15.14 -18.54 9.21
N ASP A 215 -16.24 -18.65 9.95
CA ASP A 215 -17.58 -18.26 9.47
C ASP A 215 -17.62 -16.75 9.15
N LYS A 216 -16.97 -15.90 9.96
CA LYS A 216 -16.85 -14.45 9.73
C LYS A 216 -16.04 -14.14 8.48
N ALA A 217 -14.92 -14.85 8.28
CA ALA A 217 -14.09 -14.71 7.09
C ALA A 217 -14.86 -15.13 5.82
N GLN A 218 -15.76 -16.09 5.89
CA GLN A 218 -16.61 -16.47 4.75
C GLN A 218 -17.74 -15.47 4.48
N ASN A 219 -18.26 -14.82 5.52
CA ASN A 219 -19.41 -13.90 5.44
C ASN A 219 -19.02 -12.40 5.34
N THR A 220 -17.74 -12.08 5.15
CA THR A 220 -17.30 -10.70 4.91
C THR A 220 -17.33 -10.41 3.41
N THR A 221 -18.19 -9.47 3.04
CA THR A 221 -18.43 -9.07 1.65
C THR A 221 -17.28 -8.22 1.11
N GLU A 222 -17.13 -8.20 -0.22
CA GLU A 222 -16.16 -7.34 -0.88
C GLU A 222 -16.33 -5.86 -0.52
N ALA A 223 -17.57 -5.36 -0.46
CA ALA A 223 -17.84 -3.96 -0.15
C ALA A 223 -17.41 -3.57 1.27
N GLU A 224 -17.68 -4.42 2.26
CA GLU A 224 -17.21 -4.22 3.64
C GLU A 224 -15.69 -4.18 3.70
N LYS A 225 -15.03 -5.13 3.01
CA LYS A 225 -13.58 -5.24 2.96
C LYS A 225 -12.92 -4.01 2.30
N ILE A 226 -13.43 -3.57 1.16
CA ILE A 226 -12.92 -2.38 0.46
C ILE A 226 -13.04 -1.15 1.37
N SER A 227 -14.17 -1.01 2.05
CA SER A 227 -14.42 0.11 2.96
C SER A 227 -13.53 0.07 4.21
N LEU A 228 -13.30 -1.13 4.76
CA LEU A 228 -12.35 -1.35 5.85
C LEU A 228 -10.93 -0.99 5.43
N TYR A 229 -10.52 -1.42 4.24
CA TYR A 229 -9.19 -1.16 3.70
C TYR A 229 -8.99 0.35 3.44
N GLU A 230 -9.97 1.03 2.85
CA GLU A 230 -9.99 2.50 2.69
C GLU A 230 -9.83 3.20 4.05
N ALA A 231 -10.67 2.87 5.03
CA ALA A 231 -10.63 3.49 6.35
C ALA A 231 -9.31 3.24 7.09
N ALA A 232 -8.78 2.01 7.01
CA ALA A 232 -7.50 1.63 7.61
C ALA A 232 -6.32 2.40 7.01
N LEU A 233 -6.30 2.58 5.68
CA LEU A 233 -5.26 3.36 5.00
C LEU A 233 -5.39 4.86 5.26
N ILE A 234 -6.61 5.42 5.27
CA ILE A 234 -6.82 6.83 5.62
C ILE A 234 -6.34 7.11 7.03
N ARG A 235 -6.64 6.24 8.01
CA ARG A 235 -6.17 6.40 9.38
C ARG A 235 -4.64 6.28 9.48
N TYR A 236 -4.05 5.42 8.67
CA TYR A 236 -2.61 5.17 8.68
C TYR A 236 -1.81 6.32 8.04
N PHE A 237 -2.12 6.70 6.80
CA PHE A 237 -1.42 7.79 6.10
C PHE A 237 -1.89 9.19 6.56
N TYR A 238 -3.06 9.29 7.17
CA TYR A 238 -3.63 10.57 7.60
C TYR A 238 -3.62 11.69 6.51
N PRO A 239 -4.00 11.38 5.26
CA PRO A 239 -3.70 12.22 4.10
C PRO A 239 -4.47 13.54 4.10
N GLU A 240 -3.84 14.67 3.76
CA GLU A 240 -4.36 16.04 3.93
C GLU A 240 -5.85 16.22 3.56
N PHE A 241 -6.30 15.69 2.43
CA PHE A 241 -7.62 15.98 1.88
C PHE A 241 -8.74 15.02 2.31
N ASN A 242 -8.43 13.91 2.98
CA ASN A 242 -9.48 13.10 3.63
C ASN A 242 -10.00 13.81 4.88
N LYS A 243 -11.29 13.62 5.19
CA LYS A 243 -11.94 14.12 6.41
C LYS A 243 -12.54 12.99 7.22
N GLU A 244 -13.24 12.09 6.54
CA GLU A 244 -13.80 10.88 7.14
C GLU A 244 -12.67 9.89 7.51
N PHE A 245 -12.93 9.04 8.52
CA PHE A 245 -12.04 7.99 9.05
C PHE A 245 -10.72 8.43 9.68
N LYS A 246 -10.19 9.62 9.36
CA LYS A 246 -8.94 10.16 9.92
C LYS A 246 -8.89 10.08 11.44
N ASP A 247 -9.85 10.70 12.12
CA ASP A 247 -9.89 10.75 13.58
C ASP A 247 -10.90 9.75 14.17
N SER A 248 -11.84 9.29 13.35
CA SER A 248 -12.93 8.42 13.78
C SER A 248 -12.60 6.94 13.68
N PHE A 249 -11.64 6.48 12.88
CA PHE A 249 -11.30 5.07 12.81
C PHE A 249 -10.27 4.68 13.91
N PRO A 250 -10.47 3.58 14.64
CA PRO A 250 -11.63 2.68 14.66
C PRO A 250 -12.72 3.22 15.62
N SER A 251 -13.94 3.39 15.11
CA SER A 251 -15.13 3.75 15.90
C SER A 251 -16.31 2.86 15.54
N THR A 252 -16.99 2.40 16.58
CA THR A 252 -18.21 1.61 16.52
C THR A 252 -19.39 2.34 15.91
N ASN A 253 -19.35 3.67 15.82
CA ASN A 253 -20.50 4.46 15.37
C ASN A 253 -20.62 4.55 13.83
N LEU A 254 -19.67 3.99 13.10
CA LEU A 254 -19.70 3.95 11.64
C LEU A 254 -20.52 2.73 11.22
N LYS A 255 -21.67 2.97 10.58
CA LYS A 255 -22.62 1.91 10.17
C LYS A 255 -21.95 0.78 9.37
N ILE A 256 -20.96 1.10 8.55
CA ILE A 256 -20.20 0.13 7.75
C ILE A 256 -19.22 -0.74 8.57
N LEU A 257 -18.83 -0.27 9.75
CA LEU A 257 -17.98 -1.00 10.69
C LEU A 257 -18.79 -1.78 11.71
N GLN A 258 -20.08 -1.44 11.91
CA GLN A 258 -20.95 -2.15 12.83
C GLN A 258 -20.99 -3.64 12.51
N ASP A 259 -21.11 -4.00 11.23
CA ASP A 259 -21.09 -5.40 10.79
C ASP A 259 -19.75 -6.09 11.12
N CYS A 260 -18.64 -5.35 11.13
CA CYS A 260 -17.32 -5.88 11.51
C CYS A 260 -17.17 -6.04 13.03
N TYR A 261 -17.77 -5.13 13.81
CA TYR A 261 -17.85 -5.23 15.26
C TYR A 261 -18.78 -6.36 15.71
N ASP A 262 -19.89 -6.56 14.99
CA ASP A 262 -20.83 -7.66 15.21
C ASP A 262 -20.17 -9.01 14.84
N LYS A 263 -19.28 -8.98 13.84
CA LYS A 263 -18.35 -10.08 13.52
C LYS A 263 -17.18 -10.18 14.51
N ASP A 264 -17.13 -9.45 15.63
CA ASP A 264 -16.18 -9.63 16.74
C ASP A 264 -14.72 -9.88 16.29
N PHE A 265 -14.23 -9.11 15.32
CA PHE A 265 -12.81 -9.08 14.94
C PHE A 265 -12.04 -8.24 15.95
N GLY A 266 -10.93 -8.76 16.48
CA GLY A 266 -10.04 -8.03 17.40
C GLY A 266 -9.31 -6.87 16.72
N ALA A 267 -8.98 -7.01 15.44
CA ALA A 267 -8.14 -6.08 14.70
C ALA A 267 -8.35 -6.12 13.18
N VAL A 268 -7.82 -5.10 12.51
CA VAL A 268 -7.74 -4.96 11.06
C VAL A 268 -6.28 -4.77 10.64
N VAL A 269 -5.87 -5.47 9.58
CA VAL A 269 -4.60 -5.26 8.90
C VAL A 269 -4.86 -4.90 7.44
N ALA A 270 -4.31 -3.78 6.98
CA ALA A 270 -4.35 -3.35 5.59
C ALA A 270 -2.92 -3.15 5.06
N GLU A 271 -2.59 -3.81 3.96
CA GLU A 271 -1.21 -3.86 3.44
C GLU A 271 -1.12 -3.31 2.01
N ILE A 272 -0.09 -2.48 1.78
CA ILE A 272 0.43 -2.14 0.45
C ILE A 272 1.87 -2.65 0.44
N CYS A 273 2.06 -3.85 -0.10
CA CYS A 273 3.35 -4.55 -0.14
C CYS A 273 3.58 -5.12 -1.53
N ILE A 274 3.62 -4.26 -2.54
CA ILE A 274 3.83 -4.64 -3.94
C ILE A 274 5.27 -4.28 -4.30
N ASP A 275 6.07 -5.30 -4.63
CA ASP A 275 7.52 -5.17 -4.88
C ASP A 275 7.81 -4.29 -6.10
N GLU A 276 6.93 -4.30 -7.09
CA GLU A 276 7.12 -3.63 -8.37
C GLU A 276 6.73 -2.15 -8.36
N LEU A 277 6.28 -1.59 -7.23
CA LEU A 277 5.90 -0.17 -7.17
C LEU A 277 7.10 0.74 -7.49
N PRO A 278 6.95 1.72 -8.40
CA PRO A 278 8.09 2.52 -8.89
C PRO A 278 8.47 3.67 -7.96
N PHE A 279 7.99 3.67 -6.71
CA PHE A 279 8.20 4.71 -5.70
C PHE A 279 7.94 4.18 -4.29
N MET A 280 8.48 4.88 -3.29
CA MET A 280 8.10 4.70 -1.88
C MET A 280 6.89 5.57 -1.54
N LEU A 281 5.89 5.03 -0.85
CA LEU A 281 4.76 5.84 -0.39
C LEU A 281 5.12 6.53 0.92
N PHE A 282 4.57 7.72 1.14
CA PHE A 282 4.71 8.46 2.38
C PHE A 282 3.57 9.46 2.57
N SER A 283 3.54 10.11 3.73
CA SER A 283 2.65 11.23 4.04
C SER A 283 3.30 12.09 5.13
N ASP A 284 2.67 13.19 5.53
CA ASP A 284 3.16 14.02 6.64
C ASP A 284 3.25 13.25 7.98
N ASN A 285 2.53 12.12 8.09
CA ASN A 285 2.47 11.29 9.30
C ASN A 285 3.25 9.97 9.17
N ILE A 286 3.68 9.58 7.98
CA ILE A 286 4.31 8.29 7.70
C ILE A 286 5.55 8.50 6.85
N GLU A 287 6.70 8.09 7.40
CA GLU A 287 8.00 8.07 6.71
C GLU A 287 7.96 7.27 5.39
N PRO A 288 8.77 7.65 4.38
CA PRO A 288 8.83 6.94 3.10
C PRO A 288 9.25 5.46 3.22
N LYS A 289 8.41 4.56 2.70
CA LYS A 289 8.68 3.11 2.67
C LYS A 289 8.16 2.46 1.39
N PHE A 290 8.72 1.31 1.04
CA PHE A 290 8.19 0.43 -0.02
C PHE A 290 7.01 -0.40 0.48
N TYR A 291 7.07 -0.82 1.76
CA TYR A 291 6.09 -1.70 2.38
C TYR A 291 5.34 -0.96 3.48
N HIS A 292 4.02 -0.96 3.40
CA HIS A 292 3.15 -0.36 4.39
C HIS A 292 2.18 -1.40 4.94
N VAL A 293 2.22 -1.59 6.26
CA VAL A 293 1.32 -2.48 6.99
C VAL A 293 0.59 -1.65 8.05
N ALA A 294 -0.64 -1.27 7.74
CA ALA A 294 -1.51 -0.53 8.64
C ALA A 294 -2.21 -1.52 9.59
N LYS A 295 -1.99 -1.36 10.89
CA LYS A 295 -2.48 -2.25 11.95
C LYS A 295 -3.36 -1.46 12.91
N HIS A 296 -4.62 -1.86 13.06
CA HIS A 296 -5.59 -1.16 13.92
C HIS A 296 -6.31 -2.16 14.83
N ASN A 297 -6.27 -1.93 16.14
CA ASN A 297 -7.10 -2.67 17.10
C ASN A 297 -8.54 -2.13 17.03
N LEU A 298 -9.54 -2.99 16.82
CA LEU A 298 -10.93 -2.55 16.74
C LEU A 298 -11.53 -2.27 18.13
N HIS A 299 -11.06 -2.98 19.17
CA HIS A 299 -11.56 -2.86 20.53
C HIS A 299 -10.61 -2.03 21.41
N LYS A 300 -11.19 -1.12 22.20
CA LYS A 300 -10.48 -0.25 23.16
C LYS A 300 -10.42 -0.81 24.59
N SER A 301 -11.15 -1.89 24.87
CA SER A 301 -11.30 -2.45 26.21
C SER A 301 -9.99 -3.05 26.72
N GLU A 302 -9.63 -2.73 27.96
CA GLU A 302 -8.42 -3.27 28.62
C GLU A 302 -8.39 -4.80 28.71
N ASP A 303 -9.55 -5.47 28.70
CA ASP A 303 -9.66 -6.93 28.79
C ASP A 303 -9.35 -7.67 27.48
N ARG A 304 -9.31 -6.96 26.33
CA ARG A 304 -8.83 -7.45 25.02
C ARG A 304 -7.55 -6.75 24.60
N LYS A 305 -6.70 -6.43 25.60
CA LYS A 305 -5.48 -5.63 25.43
C LYS A 305 -4.61 -6.20 24.31
N MET A 306 -4.64 -5.47 23.20
CA MET A 306 -3.67 -5.41 22.12
C MET A 306 -3.46 -6.71 21.30
N PHE A 307 -4.20 -6.85 20.20
CA PHE A 307 -3.87 -7.84 19.16
C PHE A 307 -2.44 -7.66 18.63
N PHE A 308 -1.97 -6.41 18.57
CA PHE A 308 -0.59 -6.05 18.17
C PHE A 308 0.31 -5.66 19.34
N GLY A 309 -0.03 -6.06 20.57
CA GLY A 309 0.74 -5.70 21.76
C GLY A 309 1.98 -6.55 21.92
N ILE A 310 3.14 -5.92 21.81
CA ILE A 310 4.38 -6.39 22.45
C ILE A 310 4.66 -5.41 23.59
#